data_AF-S4RZ68-F1
#
_entry.id   AF-S4RZ68-F1
#
_cell.length_a   1.000
_cell.length_b   1.000
_cell.length_c   1.000
_cell.angle_alpha   90.00
_cell.angle_beta   90.00
_cell.angle_gamma   90.00
#
_symmetry.space_group_name_H-M   'P 1'
#
loop_
_entity.id
_entity.type
_entity.pdbx_description
1 polymer ?
#
loop_
_entity_poly.entity_id
_entity_poly.type
_entity_poly.pdbx_seq_one_letter_code
_entity_poly.pdbx_strand_id
1 'polypeptide(L)'
;DMFVKPNKCAFENITYFLFCKLNPVLAKERFRLCMPIVDKKMEQMFRKTCSFWLRDVSEEKQSCGFPQIQHSLFISPGGNLFINVMYHFCIYVLEKQILKFKNEWPVFLNAHANSCMDVVAERLIADTALLRKKTLQRVHRMQVDIEESWNNNRSLDKECKELTVQIQKQEKDAAVEECLARKTEENKMMLKEVRAMWATLEGTLKALEPSVEAVDAVLSGEADRYQLDGAAVDVKIPRMLLALCEKEIKRQRVHNVFVAGRLDMLSVLQLHRLALRHYMDELRIMGLPDLTIAARDLYSQAASLATCLAEMQTLRITIAGGVLPDLNKAVAELDTRWQEKKNK
;
A
#
# COMPACT_ATOMS: atom_id res chain seq x y z
N ASP A 1 -29.29 58.70 -32.64
CA ASP A 1 -29.89 58.30 -33.92
C ASP A 1 -28.90 58.58 -35.06
N MET A 2 -28.75 57.65 -36.01
CA MET A 2 -27.51 57.41 -36.81
C MET A 2 -27.19 58.51 -37.85
N PHE A 3 -28.22 59.16 -38.41
CA PHE A 3 -28.10 60.18 -39.47
C PHE A 3 -28.64 61.56 -39.06
N VAL A 4 -28.84 61.80 -37.76
CA VAL A 4 -29.20 63.14 -37.23
C VAL A 4 -28.09 64.14 -37.52
N LYS A 5 -26.83 63.68 -37.59
CA LYS A 5 -25.68 64.42 -38.11
C LYS A 5 -25.15 63.70 -39.36
N PRO A 6 -24.49 64.41 -40.30
CA PRO A 6 -23.93 63.79 -41.50
C PRO A 6 -22.98 62.64 -41.18
N ASN A 7 -23.26 61.45 -41.71
CA ASN A 7 -22.50 60.23 -41.44
C ASN A 7 -22.14 59.52 -42.75
N LYS A 8 -20.97 59.87 -43.30
CA LYS A 8 -20.51 59.39 -44.62
C LYS A 8 -20.23 57.89 -44.63
N CYS A 9 -19.51 57.40 -43.62
CA CYS A 9 -19.16 55.99 -43.51
C CYS A 9 -20.41 55.10 -43.43
N ALA A 10 -21.41 55.49 -42.62
CA ALA A 10 -22.67 54.77 -42.54
C ALA A 10 -23.43 54.82 -43.87
N PHE A 11 -23.50 55.98 -44.52
CA PHE A 11 -24.14 56.12 -45.83
C PHE A 11 -23.51 55.18 -46.88
N GLU A 12 -22.20 55.16 -47.00
CA GLU A 12 -21.49 54.35 -48.00
C GLU A 12 -21.77 52.86 -47.81
N ASN A 13 -21.62 52.37 -46.58
CA ASN A 13 -21.80 50.95 -46.26
C ASN A 13 -23.26 50.52 -46.36
N ILE A 14 -24.19 51.29 -45.76
CA ILE A 14 -25.61 50.94 -45.71
C ILE A 14 -26.22 51.00 -47.12
N THR A 15 -25.90 52.04 -47.88
CA THR A 15 -26.48 52.21 -49.23
C THR A 15 -25.97 51.13 -50.18
N TYR A 16 -24.68 50.83 -50.16
CA TYR A 16 -24.12 49.72 -50.95
C TYR A 16 -24.75 48.38 -50.55
N PHE A 17 -24.86 48.10 -49.24
CA PHE A 17 -25.50 46.89 -48.73
C PHE A 17 -26.95 46.75 -49.24
N LEU A 18 -27.74 47.81 -49.16
CA LEU A 18 -29.13 47.82 -49.63
C LEU A 18 -29.22 47.56 -51.14
N PHE A 19 -28.33 48.15 -51.94
CA PHE A 19 -28.24 47.85 -53.37
C PHE A 19 -27.85 46.40 -53.67
N CYS A 20 -26.90 45.84 -52.92
CA CYS A 20 -26.54 44.43 -53.03
C CYS A 20 -27.72 43.51 -52.67
N LYS A 21 -28.53 43.87 -51.67
CA LYS A 21 -29.73 43.12 -51.33
C LYS A 21 -30.80 43.25 -52.41
N LEU A 22 -30.98 44.44 -52.98
CA LEU A 22 -31.93 44.65 -54.06
C LEU A 22 -31.61 43.78 -55.29
N ASN A 23 -30.40 43.95 -55.83
CA ASN A 23 -29.89 43.17 -56.96
C ASN A 23 -28.35 43.02 -56.86
N PRO A 24 -27.85 41.84 -56.45
CA PRO A 24 -26.42 41.64 -56.21
C PRO A 24 -25.58 41.68 -57.49
N VAL A 25 -26.14 41.27 -58.63
CA VAL A 25 -25.41 41.26 -59.93
C VAL A 25 -25.24 42.70 -60.42
N LEU A 26 -26.33 43.45 -60.49
CA LEU A 26 -26.30 44.83 -60.95
C LEU A 26 -25.49 45.74 -60.00
N ALA A 27 -25.50 45.46 -58.69
CA ALA A 27 -24.68 46.20 -57.73
C ALA A 27 -23.17 46.02 -57.98
N LYS A 28 -22.72 44.79 -58.26
CA LYS A 28 -21.32 44.53 -58.60
C LYS A 28 -20.89 45.25 -59.88
N GLU A 29 -21.76 45.31 -60.88
CA GLU A 29 -21.48 46.01 -62.13
C GLU A 29 -21.43 47.53 -61.96
N ARG A 30 -22.46 48.13 -61.36
CA ARG A 30 -22.58 49.59 -61.22
C ARG A 30 -21.55 50.20 -60.27
N PHE A 31 -21.14 49.48 -59.23
CA PHE A 31 -20.16 49.96 -58.24
C PHE A 31 -18.74 49.46 -58.47
N ARG A 32 -18.48 48.71 -59.55
CA ARG A 32 -17.17 48.09 -59.86
C ARG A 32 -15.97 49.05 -59.77
N LEU A 33 -16.16 50.30 -60.18
CA LEU A 33 -15.09 51.31 -60.27
C LEU A 33 -15.02 52.26 -59.07
N CYS A 34 -15.91 52.11 -58.09
CA CYS A 34 -16.00 53.01 -56.95
C CYS A 34 -16.17 52.31 -55.59
N MET A 35 -16.16 50.96 -55.56
CA MET A 35 -16.11 50.18 -54.33
C MET A 35 -14.94 49.18 -54.35
N PRO A 36 -14.12 49.11 -53.29
CA PRO A 36 -14.14 49.94 -52.09
C PRO A 36 -13.68 51.39 -52.36
N ILE A 37 -14.21 52.35 -51.60
CA ILE A 37 -13.83 53.77 -51.72
C ILE A 37 -12.46 53.97 -51.07
N VAL A 38 -11.44 54.30 -51.86
CA VAL A 38 -10.07 54.54 -51.37
C VAL A 38 -9.62 55.99 -51.58
N ASP A 39 -10.17 56.66 -52.60
CA ASP A 39 -9.84 58.06 -52.90
C ASP A 39 -11.10 58.93 -53.08
N LYS A 40 -10.90 60.26 -53.11
CA LYS A 40 -12.00 61.23 -53.27
C LYS A 40 -12.69 61.14 -54.64
N LYS A 41 -12.03 60.58 -55.67
CA LYS A 41 -12.58 60.44 -57.01
C LYS A 41 -13.59 59.30 -57.05
N MET A 42 -13.27 58.18 -56.41
CA MET A 42 -14.16 57.04 -56.16
C MET A 42 -15.32 57.45 -55.26
N GLU A 43 -15.09 58.26 -54.21
CA GLU A 43 -16.15 58.79 -53.33
C GLU A 43 -17.19 59.61 -54.13
N GLN A 44 -16.72 60.47 -55.06
CA GLN A 44 -17.61 61.23 -55.95
C GLN A 44 -18.35 60.33 -56.93
N MET A 45 -17.67 59.33 -57.51
CA MET A 45 -18.29 58.38 -58.43
C MET A 45 -19.35 57.54 -57.71
N PHE A 46 -19.07 57.08 -56.50
CA PHE A 46 -20.01 56.34 -55.66
C PHE A 46 -21.30 57.14 -55.41
N ARG A 47 -21.17 58.40 -54.97
CA ARG A 47 -22.35 59.29 -54.78
C ARG A 47 -23.16 59.47 -56.05
N LYS A 48 -22.50 59.65 -57.20
CA LYS A 48 -23.17 59.77 -58.50
C LYS A 48 -23.93 58.49 -58.83
N THR A 49 -23.29 57.33 -58.70
CA THR A 49 -23.92 56.02 -58.93
C THR A 49 -25.13 55.80 -58.02
N CYS A 50 -25.04 56.11 -56.72
CA CYS A 50 -26.17 56.04 -55.79
C CYS A 50 -27.32 56.96 -56.22
N SER A 51 -27.01 58.21 -56.59
CA SER A 51 -28.03 59.20 -57.00
C SER A 51 -28.79 58.74 -58.24
N PHE A 52 -28.05 58.24 -59.25
CA PHE A 52 -28.65 57.75 -60.49
C PHE A 52 -29.51 56.52 -60.24
N TRP A 53 -28.97 55.53 -59.53
CA TRP A 53 -29.71 54.29 -59.33
C TRP A 53 -30.93 54.47 -58.41
N LEU A 54 -30.82 55.29 -57.37
CA LEU A 54 -32.00 55.60 -56.56
C LEU A 54 -33.04 56.37 -57.38
N ARG A 55 -32.64 57.22 -58.33
CA ARG A 55 -33.58 57.91 -59.21
C ARG A 55 -34.33 56.93 -60.10
N ASP A 56 -33.63 55.94 -60.67
CA ASP A 56 -34.27 54.84 -61.42
C ASP A 56 -35.32 54.12 -60.53
N VAL A 57 -34.99 53.86 -59.25
CA VAL A 57 -35.93 53.27 -58.28
C VAL A 57 -37.12 54.17 -57.99
N SER A 58 -36.89 55.49 -57.88
CA SER A 58 -37.96 56.47 -57.65
C SER A 58 -38.91 56.58 -58.84
N GLU A 59 -38.41 56.46 -60.08
CA GLU A 59 -39.22 56.45 -61.30
C GLU A 59 -40.07 55.17 -61.39
N GLU A 60 -39.52 54.01 -61.02
CA GLU A 60 -40.29 52.75 -60.96
C GLU A 60 -41.43 52.80 -59.92
N LYS A 61 -41.21 53.50 -58.79
CA LYS A 61 -42.15 53.61 -57.66
C LYS A 61 -43.02 54.87 -57.67
N GLN A 62 -43.10 55.59 -58.80
CA GLN A 62 -43.66 56.95 -58.86
C GLN A 62 -45.13 57.06 -58.40
N SER A 63 -45.87 55.95 -58.30
CA SER A 63 -47.22 55.87 -57.74
C SER A 63 -47.30 55.86 -56.20
N CYS A 64 -46.18 55.78 -55.46
CA CYS A 64 -46.16 55.48 -54.02
C CYS A 64 -45.55 56.58 -53.12
N GLY A 65 -45.37 57.81 -53.61
CA GLY A 65 -44.86 58.93 -52.79
C GLY A 65 -43.37 58.84 -52.43
N PHE A 66 -42.54 58.20 -53.27
CA PHE A 66 -41.08 58.16 -53.09
C PHE A 66 -40.50 59.59 -53.17
N PRO A 67 -39.63 60.03 -52.23
CA PRO A 67 -39.12 61.41 -52.24
C PRO A 67 -38.24 61.70 -53.46
N GLN A 68 -38.30 62.93 -53.98
CA GLN A 68 -37.43 63.33 -55.08
C GLN A 68 -35.95 63.26 -54.70
N ILE A 69 -35.15 62.69 -55.60
CA ILE A 69 -33.75 62.40 -55.35
C ILE A 69 -32.87 63.45 -56.02
N GLN A 70 -32.20 64.25 -55.19
CA GLN A 70 -31.24 65.24 -55.64
C GLN A 70 -29.82 64.78 -55.33
N HIS A 71 -28.89 64.99 -56.27
CA HIS A 71 -27.49 64.60 -56.10
C HIS A 71 -26.83 65.29 -54.88
N SER A 72 -27.24 66.52 -54.57
CA SER A 72 -26.77 67.31 -53.43
C SER A 72 -26.99 66.62 -52.08
N LEU A 73 -28.04 65.79 -51.97
CA LEU A 73 -28.39 65.08 -50.74
C LEU A 73 -27.29 64.13 -50.25
N PHE A 74 -26.51 63.60 -51.19
CA PHE A 74 -25.45 62.64 -50.88
C PHE A 74 -24.11 63.30 -50.56
N ILE A 75 -23.96 64.62 -50.79
CA ILE A 75 -22.74 65.37 -50.44
C ILE A 75 -22.57 65.43 -48.92
N SER A 76 -23.68 65.53 -48.19
CA SER A 76 -23.74 65.56 -46.73
C SER A 76 -24.86 64.62 -46.25
N PRO A 77 -24.60 63.29 -46.17
CA PRO A 77 -25.64 62.30 -45.91
C PRO A 77 -26.11 62.35 -44.45
N GLY A 78 -27.16 63.12 -44.21
CA GLY A 78 -27.78 63.32 -42.90
C GLY A 78 -28.98 64.27 -42.98
N GLY A 79 -29.69 64.41 -41.86
CA GLY A 79 -30.90 65.21 -41.77
C GLY A 79 -32.16 64.52 -42.31
N ASN A 80 -33.32 65.14 -42.07
CA ASN A 80 -34.62 64.52 -42.27
C ASN A 80 -34.87 64.05 -43.70
N LEU A 81 -34.43 64.82 -44.70
CA LEU A 81 -34.64 64.48 -46.11
C LEU A 81 -33.84 63.24 -46.52
N PHE A 82 -32.59 63.13 -46.06
CA PHE A 82 -31.75 61.96 -46.30
C PHE A 82 -32.30 60.72 -45.59
N ILE A 83 -32.70 60.87 -44.32
CA ILE A 83 -33.35 59.81 -43.54
C ILE A 83 -34.60 59.32 -44.25
N ASN A 84 -35.44 60.23 -44.76
CA ASN A 84 -36.66 59.88 -45.46
C ASN A 84 -36.39 59.09 -46.75
N VAL A 85 -35.43 59.53 -47.57
CA VAL A 85 -35.01 58.80 -48.78
C VAL A 85 -34.49 57.40 -48.42
N MET A 86 -33.63 57.28 -47.41
CA MET A 86 -33.08 56.00 -46.99
C MET A 86 -34.16 55.07 -46.40
N TYR A 87 -35.12 55.62 -45.66
CA TYR A 87 -36.26 54.87 -45.14
C TYR A 87 -37.12 54.27 -46.27
N HIS A 88 -37.52 55.09 -47.24
CA HIS A 88 -38.28 54.60 -48.40
C HIS A 88 -37.48 53.61 -49.24
N PHE A 89 -36.17 53.80 -49.36
CA PHE A 89 -35.30 52.84 -50.03
C PHE A 89 -35.25 51.50 -49.28
N CYS A 90 -35.10 51.51 -47.95
CA CYS A 90 -35.16 50.29 -47.13
C CYS A 90 -36.48 49.55 -47.30
N ILE A 91 -37.62 50.26 -47.27
CA ILE A 91 -38.95 49.65 -47.49
C ILE A 91 -39.01 49.03 -48.88
N TYR A 92 -38.59 49.74 -49.93
CA TYR A 92 -38.61 49.20 -51.28
C TYR A 92 -37.76 47.93 -51.41
N VAL A 93 -36.57 47.91 -50.81
CA VAL A 93 -35.70 46.72 -50.77
C VAL A 93 -36.41 45.58 -50.05
N LEU A 94 -36.99 45.83 -48.88
CA LEU A 94 -37.73 44.84 -48.10
C LEU A 94 -38.93 44.28 -48.88
N GLU A 95 -39.74 45.13 -49.51
CA GLU A 95 -40.85 44.70 -50.37
C GLU A 95 -40.37 43.77 -51.49
N LYS A 96 -39.31 44.15 -52.21
CA LYS A 96 -38.74 43.31 -53.28
C LYS A 96 -38.14 42.01 -52.74
N GLN A 97 -37.59 41.99 -51.52
CA GLN A 97 -37.14 40.75 -50.90
C GLN A 97 -38.33 39.87 -50.50
N ILE A 98 -39.33 40.42 -49.81
CA ILE A 98 -40.54 39.69 -49.38
C ILE A 98 -41.28 39.12 -50.59
N LEU A 99 -41.38 39.87 -51.69
CA LEU A 99 -41.96 39.38 -52.95
C LEU A 99 -41.18 38.19 -53.56
N LYS A 100 -39.88 38.04 -53.28
CA LYS A 100 -39.11 36.83 -53.64
C LYS A 100 -39.45 35.64 -52.74
N PHE A 101 -39.87 35.90 -51.49
CA PHE A 101 -40.29 34.88 -50.51
C PHE A 101 -41.81 34.60 -50.49
N LYS A 102 -42.58 35.14 -51.45
CA LYS A 102 -44.05 35.09 -51.49
C LYS A 102 -44.67 33.69 -51.53
N ASN A 103 -43.87 32.63 -51.58
CA ASN A 103 -44.34 31.25 -51.44
C ASN A 103 -44.44 30.77 -49.99
N GLU A 104 -43.98 31.55 -48.98
CA GLU A 104 -43.86 31.04 -47.59
C GLU A 104 -44.36 31.99 -46.47
N TRP A 105 -44.87 33.20 -46.76
CA TRP A 105 -45.40 34.09 -45.70
C TRP A 105 -46.72 34.80 -46.07
N PRO A 106 -47.71 34.91 -45.14
CA PRO A 106 -48.97 35.58 -45.43
C PRO A 106 -48.78 37.09 -45.59
N VAL A 107 -49.32 37.61 -46.70
CA VAL A 107 -49.24 39.01 -47.13
C VAL A 107 -50.05 39.90 -46.17
N PHE A 108 -49.36 40.62 -45.30
CA PHE A 108 -49.88 41.81 -44.61
C PHE A 108 -49.22 43.03 -45.24
N LEU A 109 -49.89 43.66 -46.21
CA LEU A 109 -49.76 45.08 -46.57
C LEU A 109 -50.44 45.28 -47.94
N ASN A 110 -51.73 45.56 -47.90
CA ASN A 110 -52.46 46.31 -48.93
C ASN A 110 -53.62 47.03 -48.22
N ALA A 111 -53.29 48.05 -47.43
CA ALA A 111 -54.27 48.91 -46.79
C ALA A 111 -54.64 50.06 -47.74
N HIS A 112 -55.34 49.76 -48.85
CA HIS A 112 -56.03 50.76 -49.65
C HIS A 112 -57.30 50.15 -50.27
N ALA A 113 -58.34 49.99 -49.46
CA ALA A 113 -59.72 49.88 -49.91
C ALA A 113 -60.64 50.25 -48.73
N ASN A 114 -61.15 51.48 -48.77
CA ASN A 114 -62.09 52.02 -47.79
C ASN A 114 -63.45 51.34 -47.94
N SER A 115 -63.62 50.18 -47.29
CA SER A 115 -64.94 49.56 -47.00
C SER A 115 -64.86 48.42 -45.95
N CYS A 116 -63.68 47.97 -45.55
CA CYS A 116 -63.53 46.81 -44.63
C CYS A 116 -62.68 47.13 -43.38
N MET A 117 -62.38 48.39 -43.11
CA MET A 117 -61.45 48.80 -42.04
C MET A 117 -61.91 48.40 -40.65
N ASP A 118 -63.22 48.47 -40.35
CA ASP A 118 -63.74 48.09 -39.03
C ASP A 118 -63.62 46.58 -38.77
N VAL A 119 -63.93 45.76 -39.78
CA VAL A 119 -63.82 44.29 -39.68
C VAL A 119 -62.36 43.86 -39.56
N VAL A 120 -61.45 44.52 -40.30
CA VAL A 120 -60.00 44.27 -40.19
C VAL A 120 -59.46 44.74 -38.83
N ALA A 121 -59.92 45.88 -38.32
CA ALA A 121 -59.53 46.41 -37.02
C ALA A 121 -59.98 45.51 -35.87
N GLU A 122 -61.25 45.08 -35.86
CA GLU A 122 -61.77 44.12 -34.86
C GLU A 122 -61.00 42.81 -34.89
N ARG A 123 -60.69 42.30 -36.09
CA ARG A 123 -59.91 41.07 -36.24
C ARG A 123 -58.48 41.23 -35.72
N LEU A 124 -57.82 42.35 -36.00
CA LEU A 124 -56.48 42.65 -35.49
C LEU A 124 -56.48 42.74 -33.96
N ILE A 125 -57.50 43.37 -33.36
CA ILE A 125 -57.64 43.44 -31.89
C ILE A 125 -57.80 42.04 -31.30
N ALA A 126 -58.66 41.20 -31.89
CA ALA A 126 -58.87 39.82 -31.44
C ALA A 126 -57.60 38.97 -31.57
N ASP A 127 -56.89 39.05 -32.71
CA ASP A 127 -55.65 38.32 -32.94
C ASP A 127 -54.53 38.80 -32.01
N THR A 128 -54.44 40.11 -31.74
CA THR A 128 -53.48 40.67 -30.78
C THR A 128 -53.78 40.22 -29.36
N ALA A 129 -55.05 40.17 -28.95
CA ALA A 129 -55.48 39.67 -27.65
C ALA A 129 -55.15 38.17 -27.49
N LEU A 130 -55.38 37.37 -28.54
CA LEU A 130 -55.04 35.95 -28.56
C LEU A 130 -53.53 35.73 -28.45
N LEU A 131 -52.73 36.49 -29.21
CA LEU A 131 -51.27 36.42 -29.16
C LEU A 131 -50.77 36.80 -27.75
N ARG A 132 -51.29 37.90 -27.18
CA ARG A 132 -50.96 38.32 -25.82
C ARG A 132 -51.26 37.23 -24.79
N LYS A 133 -52.44 36.60 -24.86
CA LYS A 133 -52.81 35.49 -23.98
C LYS A 133 -51.83 34.32 -24.10
N LYS A 134 -51.50 33.89 -25.33
CA LYS A 134 -50.55 32.80 -25.57
C LYS A 134 -49.16 33.12 -25.04
N THR A 135 -48.68 34.35 -25.25
CA THR A 135 -47.38 34.81 -24.75
C THR A 135 -47.35 34.82 -23.22
N LEU A 136 -48.39 35.36 -22.56
CA LEU A 136 -48.48 35.36 -21.10
C LEU A 136 -48.52 33.94 -20.52
N GLN A 137 -49.27 33.02 -21.14
CA GLN A 137 -49.30 31.62 -20.72
C GLN A 137 -47.93 30.94 -20.88
N ARG A 138 -47.18 31.26 -21.94
CA ARG A 138 -45.81 30.75 -22.13
C ARG A 138 -44.87 31.30 -21.06
N VAL A 139 -44.93 32.61 -20.78
CA VAL A 139 -44.11 33.25 -19.73
C VAL A 139 -44.43 32.66 -18.36
N HIS A 140 -45.71 32.47 -18.04
CA HIS A 140 -46.11 31.88 -16.76
C HIS A 140 -45.61 30.45 -16.59
N ARG A 141 -45.71 29.59 -17.62
CA ARG A 141 -45.13 28.24 -17.59
C ARG A 141 -43.61 28.29 -17.37
N MET A 142 -42.90 29.13 -18.11
CA MET A 142 -41.46 29.29 -17.92
C MET A 142 -41.10 29.76 -16.51
N GLN A 143 -41.92 30.62 -15.89
CA GLN A 143 -41.70 31.05 -14.51
C GLN A 143 -41.83 29.87 -13.53
N VAL A 144 -42.87 29.05 -13.66
CA VAL A 144 -43.05 27.84 -12.83
C VAL A 144 -41.88 26.89 -13.01
N ASP A 145 -41.46 26.62 -14.25
CA ASP A 145 -40.32 25.74 -14.55
C ASP A 145 -39.01 26.27 -13.91
N ILE A 146 -38.80 27.59 -13.93
CA ILE A 146 -37.66 28.24 -13.27
C ILE A 146 -37.75 28.07 -11.75
N GLU A 147 -38.90 28.29 -11.14
CA GLU A 147 -39.10 28.14 -9.69
C GLU A 147 -38.87 26.71 -9.22
N GLU A 148 -39.37 25.71 -9.97
CA GLU A 148 -39.11 24.29 -9.71
C GLU A 148 -37.62 23.96 -9.84
N SER A 149 -36.97 24.42 -10.91
CA SER A 149 -35.52 24.24 -11.09
C SER A 149 -34.71 24.87 -9.95
N TRP A 150 -35.08 26.07 -9.50
CA TRP A 150 -34.45 26.73 -8.36
C TRP A 150 -34.61 25.95 -7.06
N ASN A 151 -35.79 25.40 -6.80
CA ASN A 151 -36.05 24.57 -5.62
C ASN A 151 -35.24 23.28 -5.65
N ASN A 152 -35.18 22.61 -6.81
CA ASN A 152 -34.37 21.39 -7.00
C ASN A 152 -32.87 21.68 -6.84
N ASN A 153 -32.37 22.79 -7.39
CA ASN A 153 -30.98 23.20 -7.19
C ASN A 153 -30.68 23.49 -5.72
N ARG A 154 -31.63 24.09 -4.99
CA ARG A 154 -31.49 24.35 -3.55
C ARG A 154 -31.47 23.06 -2.73
N SER A 155 -32.25 22.04 -3.08
CA SER A 155 -32.18 20.74 -2.39
C SER A 155 -30.85 20.02 -2.68
N LEU A 156 -30.40 20.03 -3.94
CA LEU A 156 -29.11 19.46 -4.33
C LEU A 156 -27.94 20.15 -3.61
N ASP A 157 -27.96 21.48 -3.47
CA ASP A 157 -26.93 22.22 -2.73
C ASP A 157 -26.86 21.80 -1.26
N LYS A 158 -28.00 21.50 -0.62
CA LYS A 158 -28.02 20.97 0.75
C LYS A 158 -27.40 19.58 0.81
N GLU A 159 -27.77 18.69 -0.10
CA GLU A 159 -27.23 17.33 -0.17
C GLU A 159 -25.73 17.34 -0.43
N CYS A 160 -25.24 18.20 -1.35
CA CYS A 160 -23.81 18.38 -1.60
C CYS A 160 -23.07 18.85 -0.34
N LYS A 161 -23.64 19.77 0.45
CA LYS A 161 -23.04 20.22 1.71
C LYS A 161 -22.99 19.11 2.75
N GLU A 162 -24.06 18.33 2.88
CA GLU A 162 -24.12 17.17 3.79
C GLU A 162 -23.08 16.11 3.41
N LEU A 163 -22.99 15.76 2.13
CA LEU A 163 -21.98 14.83 1.61
C LEU A 163 -20.55 15.35 1.84
N THR A 164 -20.32 16.66 1.66
CA THR A 164 -19.01 17.26 1.93
C THR A 164 -18.61 17.11 3.40
N VAL A 165 -19.55 17.32 4.32
CA VAL A 165 -19.31 17.11 5.77
C VAL A 165 -19.03 15.64 6.08
N GLN A 166 -19.76 14.71 5.43
CA GLN A 166 -19.54 13.27 5.61
C GLN A 166 -18.16 12.84 5.10
N ILE A 167 -17.73 13.32 3.93
CA ILE A 167 -16.39 13.05 3.38
C ILE A 167 -15.31 13.57 4.33
N GLN A 168 -15.42 14.82 4.79
CA GLN A 168 -14.45 15.38 5.75
C GLN A 168 -14.38 14.59 7.06
N LYS A 169 -15.50 14.03 7.51
CA LYS A 169 -15.53 13.16 8.69
C LYS A 169 -14.81 11.84 8.40
N GLN A 170 -15.11 11.19 7.28
CA GLN A 170 -14.46 9.94 6.88
C GLN A 170 -12.95 10.10 6.67
N GLU A 171 -12.51 11.21 6.08
CA GLU A 171 -11.08 11.53 5.92
C GLU A 171 -10.38 11.68 7.27
N LYS A 172 -11.02 12.35 8.24
CA LYS A 172 -10.48 12.47 9.60
C LYS A 172 -10.42 11.11 10.31
N ASP A 173 -11.47 10.31 10.20
CA ASP A 173 -11.53 8.98 10.81
C ASP A 173 -10.45 8.06 10.20
N ALA A 174 -10.26 8.10 8.88
CA ALA A 174 -9.20 7.36 8.18
C ALA A 174 -7.79 7.81 8.60
N ALA A 175 -7.55 9.12 8.76
CA ALA A 175 -6.27 9.64 9.24
C ALA A 175 -5.96 9.19 10.68
N VAL A 176 -6.98 9.08 11.54
CA VAL A 176 -6.83 8.53 12.89
C VAL A 176 -6.48 7.05 12.84
N GLU A 177 -7.16 6.24 12.02
CA GLU A 177 -6.84 4.83 11.85
C GLU A 177 -5.42 4.61 11.34
N GLU A 178 -4.97 5.38 10.34
CA GLU A 178 -3.60 5.29 9.82
C GLU A 178 -2.56 5.63 10.91
N CYS A 179 -2.82 6.66 11.72
CA CYS A 179 -1.96 7.04 12.84
C CYS A 179 -1.87 5.92 13.88
N LEU A 180 -3.01 5.31 14.23
CA LEU A 180 -3.05 4.17 15.15
C LEU A 180 -2.30 2.96 14.57
N ALA A 181 -2.50 2.63 13.29
CA ALA A 181 -1.80 1.54 12.62
C ALA A 181 -0.28 1.75 12.66
N ARG A 182 0.21 2.96 12.35
CA ARG A 182 1.64 3.31 12.46
C ARG A 182 2.15 3.13 13.89
N LYS A 183 1.40 3.61 14.89
CA LYS A 183 1.79 3.47 16.31
C LYS A 183 1.84 2.00 16.75
N THR A 184 0.91 1.16 16.27
CA THR A 184 0.95 -0.27 16.59
C THR A 184 2.17 -0.97 16.00
N GLU A 185 2.60 -0.58 14.79
CA GLU A 185 3.80 -1.16 14.17
C GLU A 185 5.08 -0.70 14.87
N GLU A 186 5.18 0.59 15.25
CA GLU A 186 6.26 1.10 16.11
C GLU A 186 6.35 0.31 17.42
N ASN A 187 5.22 0.09 18.08
CA ASN A 187 5.17 -0.67 19.34
C ASN A 187 5.61 -2.13 19.14
N LYS A 188 5.22 -2.78 18.04
CA LYS A 188 5.69 -4.14 17.71
C LYS A 188 7.20 -4.18 17.49
N MET A 189 7.78 -3.18 16.82
CA MET A 189 9.23 -3.09 16.64
C MET A 189 9.94 -2.92 17.98
N MET A 190 9.49 -2.00 18.83
CA MET A 190 10.04 -1.82 20.18
C MET A 190 9.94 -3.10 21.01
N LEU A 191 8.82 -3.80 20.94
CA LEU A 191 8.62 -5.05 21.67
C LEU A 191 9.56 -6.16 21.18
N LYS A 192 9.86 -6.21 19.87
CA LYS A 192 10.89 -7.12 19.33
C LYS A 192 12.28 -6.77 19.86
N GLU A 193 12.62 -5.49 19.92
CA GLU A 193 13.90 -5.01 20.47
C GLU A 193 14.05 -5.34 21.96
N VAL A 194 13.01 -5.08 22.76
CA VAL A 194 12.98 -5.47 24.18
C VAL A 194 13.15 -6.97 24.35
N ARG A 195 12.50 -7.79 23.53
CA ARG A 195 12.68 -9.26 23.55
C ARG A 195 14.10 -9.67 23.18
N ALA A 196 14.72 -9.00 22.21
CA ALA A 196 16.10 -9.27 21.82
C ALA A 196 17.09 -8.89 22.95
N MET A 197 16.87 -7.75 23.61
CA MET A 197 17.64 -7.35 24.80
C MET A 197 17.46 -8.36 25.94
N TRP A 198 16.24 -8.84 26.18
CA TRP A 198 15.98 -9.85 27.19
C TRP A 198 16.69 -11.17 26.88
N ALA A 199 16.62 -11.64 25.63
CA ALA A 199 17.35 -12.84 25.21
C ALA A 199 18.87 -12.69 25.38
N THR A 200 19.40 -11.48 25.16
CA THR A 200 20.81 -11.17 25.40
C THR A 200 21.15 -11.25 26.89
N LEU A 201 20.32 -10.64 27.75
CA LEU A 201 20.48 -10.73 29.21
C LEU A 201 20.44 -12.17 29.70
N GLU A 202 19.45 -12.95 29.25
CA GLU A 202 19.31 -14.37 29.59
C GLU A 202 20.54 -15.19 29.14
N GLY A 203 21.07 -14.89 27.95
CA GLY A 203 22.31 -15.46 27.46
C GLY A 203 23.52 -15.12 28.33
N THR A 204 23.64 -13.85 28.76
CA THR A 204 24.72 -13.43 29.66
C THR A 204 24.61 -14.06 31.04
N LEU A 205 23.39 -14.23 31.58
CA LEU A 205 23.15 -14.89 32.86
C LEU A 205 23.58 -16.37 32.80
N LYS A 206 23.21 -17.08 31.74
CA LYS A 206 23.67 -18.46 31.50
C LYS A 206 25.17 -18.57 31.32
N ALA A 207 25.80 -17.60 30.65
CA ALA A 207 27.25 -17.57 30.50
C ALA A 207 27.98 -17.32 31.84
N LEU A 208 27.34 -16.60 32.77
CA LEU A 208 27.87 -16.32 34.11
C LEU A 208 27.64 -17.45 35.10
N GLU A 209 26.66 -18.33 34.87
CA GLU A 209 26.32 -19.50 35.70
C GLU A 209 27.55 -20.31 36.17
N PRO A 210 28.48 -20.75 35.31
CA PRO A 210 29.66 -21.49 35.76
C PRO A 210 30.64 -20.65 36.61
N SER A 211 30.69 -19.34 36.39
CA SER A 211 31.51 -18.45 37.23
C SER A 211 30.88 -18.26 38.61
N VAL A 212 29.55 -18.17 38.67
CA VAL A 212 28.80 -18.11 39.92
C VAL A 212 28.97 -19.42 40.70
N GLU A 213 28.81 -20.58 40.05
CA GLU A 213 29.04 -21.89 40.67
C GLU A 213 30.47 -22.04 41.19
N ALA A 214 31.47 -21.57 40.43
CA ALA A 214 32.86 -21.61 40.88
C ALA A 214 33.10 -20.73 42.12
N VAL A 215 32.51 -19.52 42.16
CA VAL A 215 32.58 -18.64 43.33
C VAL A 215 31.83 -19.27 44.52
N ASP A 216 30.67 -19.86 44.29
CA ASP A 216 29.86 -20.49 45.33
C ASP A 216 30.55 -21.75 45.90
N ALA A 217 31.25 -22.53 45.07
CA ALA A 217 32.09 -23.65 45.50
C ALA A 217 33.28 -23.21 46.37
N VAL A 218 33.86 -22.04 46.11
CA VAL A 218 34.91 -21.44 46.95
C VAL A 218 34.31 -20.93 48.26
N LEU A 219 33.19 -20.22 48.22
CA LEU A 219 32.52 -19.66 49.40
C LEU A 219 31.95 -20.74 50.34
N SER A 220 31.44 -21.83 49.78
CA SER A 220 30.95 -23.02 50.52
C SER A 220 32.08 -23.92 51.05
N GLY A 221 33.33 -23.52 50.83
CA GLY A 221 34.53 -24.21 51.30
C GLY A 221 34.78 -25.55 50.62
N GLU A 222 34.07 -25.89 49.54
CA GLU A 222 34.26 -27.15 48.79
C GLU A 222 35.61 -27.24 48.11
N ALA A 223 36.13 -26.10 47.64
CA ALA A 223 37.47 -26.01 47.09
C ALA A 223 38.56 -26.47 48.07
N ASP A 224 38.33 -26.28 49.38
CA ASP A 224 39.29 -26.63 50.44
C ASP A 224 39.00 -27.99 51.11
N ARG A 225 37.89 -28.68 50.77
CA ARG A 225 37.50 -29.96 51.40
C ARG A 225 38.44 -31.12 51.08
N TYR A 226 39.16 -31.09 49.96
CA TYR A 226 40.04 -32.18 49.53
C TYR A 226 41.50 -31.73 49.45
N GLN A 227 42.09 -31.39 50.60
CA GLN A 227 43.55 -31.20 50.70
C GLN A 227 44.26 -32.56 50.71
N LEU A 228 44.98 -32.87 49.62
CA LEU A 228 45.91 -34.00 49.56
C LEU A 228 47.21 -33.63 50.29
N ASP A 229 47.19 -33.60 51.62
CA ASP A 229 48.36 -33.28 52.44
C ASP A 229 49.31 -34.48 52.67
N GLY A 230 48.88 -35.68 52.27
CA GLY A 230 49.63 -36.92 52.37
C GLY A 230 49.95 -37.35 53.80
N ALA A 231 49.37 -36.73 54.83
CA ALA A 231 49.71 -36.98 56.23
C ALA A 231 49.32 -38.39 56.71
N ALA A 232 48.35 -39.03 56.06
CA ALA A 232 47.89 -40.38 56.37
C ALA A 232 48.69 -41.50 55.68
N VAL A 233 49.61 -41.18 54.76
CA VAL A 233 50.32 -42.17 53.95
C VAL A 233 51.77 -42.31 54.43
N ASP A 234 52.06 -43.40 55.14
CA ASP A 234 53.43 -43.75 55.56
C ASP A 234 54.20 -44.39 54.39
N VAL A 235 54.86 -43.54 53.59
CA VAL A 235 55.67 -44.00 52.45
C VAL A 235 57.05 -44.47 52.93
N LYS A 236 57.23 -45.80 53.05
CA LYS A 236 58.53 -46.42 53.35
C LYS A 236 59.30 -46.71 52.07
N ILE A 237 60.46 -46.08 51.92
CA ILE A 237 61.32 -46.27 50.75
C ILE A 237 62.40 -47.32 51.08
N PRO A 238 62.46 -48.44 50.35
CA PRO A 238 63.51 -49.44 50.55
C PRO A 238 64.91 -48.85 50.32
N ARG A 239 65.85 -49.11 51.24
CA ARG A 239 67.23 -48.59 51.15
C ARG A 239 67.95 -49.01 49.87
N MET A 240 67.65 -50.21 49.37
CA MET A 240 68.20 -50.72 48.11
C MET A 240 67.81 -49.83 46.92
N LEU A 241 66.58 -49.33 46.88
CA LEU A 241 66.10 -48.46 45.80
C LEU A 241 66.85 -47.12 45.80
N LEU A 242 67.07 -46.54 46.98
CA LEU A 242 67.84 -45.30 47.12
C LEU A 242 69.29 -45.48 46.67
N ALA A 243 69.90 -46.62 47.00
CA ALA A 243 71.26 -46.95 46.56
C ALA A 243 71.36 -47.14 45.04
N LEU A 244 70.38 -47.82 44.42
CA LEU A 244 70.35 -48.05 42.97
C LEU A 244 70.13 -46.75 42.18
N CYS A 245 69.23 -45.88 42.66
CA CYS A 245 68.85 -44.65 41.97
C CYS A 245 69.71 -43.43 42.36
N GLU A 246 70.75 -43.57 43.20
CA GLU A 246 71.45 -42.44 43.84
C GLU A 246 71.99 -41.40 42.84
N LYS A 247 72.55 -41.88 41.72
CA LYS A 247 73.10 -41.01 40.67
C LYS A 247 72.01 -40.22 39.95
N GLU A 248 70.83 -40.81 39.78
CA GLU A 248 69.72 -40.19 39.05
C GLU A 248 68.90 -39.28 39.95
N ILE A 249 68.76 -39.63 41.23
CA ILE A 249 68.21 -38.76 42.29
C ILE A 249 69.01 -37.45 42.33
N LYS A 250 70.34 -37.54 42.35
CA LYS A 250 71.24 -36.35 42.30
C LYS A 250 71.11 -35.58 40.99
N ARG A 251 71.02 -36.27 39.85
CA ARG A 251 70.89 -35.65 38.53
C ARG A 251 69.56 -34.91 38.33
N GLN A 252 68.45 -35.49 38.80
CA GLN A 252 67.11 -34.92 38.66
C GLN A 252 66.73 -34.00 39.81
N ARG A 253 67.61 -33.82 40.80
CA ARG A 253 67.36 -33.02 42.02
C ARG A 253 66.07 -33.45 42.72
N VAL A 254 65.82 -34.76 42.79
CA VAL A 254 64.67 -35.28 43.55
C VAL A 254 64.88 -34.93 45.01
N HIS A 255 63.95 -34.16 45.58
CA HIS A 255 64.03 -33.72 46.97
C HIS A 255 63.68 -34.87 47.92
N ASN A 256 63.85 -34.64 49.23
CA ASN A 256 63.42 -35.61 50.21
C ASN A 256 61.90 -35.80 50.10
N VAL A 257 61.44 -37.04 50.20
CA VAL A 257 60.02 -37.40 50.07
C VAL A 257 59.17 -36.77 51.18
N PHE A 258 59.80 -36.41 52.30
CA PHE A 258 59.19 -35.58 53.33
C PHE A 258 59.90 -34.23 53.44
N VAL A 259 59.14 -33.15 53.28
CA VAL A 259 59.61 -31.77 53.48
C VAL A 259 58.80 -31.13 54.60
N ALA A 260 59.46 -30.76 55.69
CA ALA A 260 58.83 -30.16 56.88
C ALA A 260 57.65 -30.98 57.45
N GLY A 261 57.76 -32.31 57.46
CA GLY A 261 56.74 -33.22 57.98
C GLY A 261 55.56 -33.48 57.05
N ARG A 262 55.53 -32.87 55.86
CA ARG A 262 54.52 -33.13 54.82
C ARG A 262 55.11 -33.94 53.68
N LEU A 263 54.28 -34.79 53.08
CA LEU A 263 54.66 -35.61 51.94
C LEU A 263 54.78 -34.72 50.69
N ASP A 264 55.96 -34.67 50.10
CA ASP A 264 56.14 -34.00 48.81
C ASP A 264 55.77 -34.96 47.68
N MET A 265 54.53 -34.85 47.21
CA MET A 265 53.97 -35.70 46.15
C MET A 265 54.81 -35.65 44.86
N LEU A 266 55.46 -34.53 44.57
CA LEU A 266 56.32 -34.42 43.39
C LEU A 266 57.55 -35.32 43.52
N SER A 267 58.21 -35.29 44.68
CA SER A 267 59.35 -36.14 44.98
C SER A 267 58.98 -37.63 45.03
N VAL A 268 57.79 -37.98 45.54
CA VAL A 268 57.25 -39.36 45.47
C VAL A 268 57.13 -39.84 44.04
N LEU A 269 56.48 -39.05 43.17
CA LEU A 269 56.25 -39.43 41.77
C LEU A 269 57.55 -39.53 40.98
N GLN A 270 58.49 -38.62 41.22
CA GLN A 270 59.82 -38.66 40.61
C GLN A 270 60.59 -39.92 41.01
N LEU A 271 60.59 -40.27 42.29
CA LEU A 271 61.25 -41.48 42.78
C LEU A 271 60.56 -42.76 42.26
N HIS A 272 59.22 -42.78 42.23
CA HIS A 272 58.46 -43.91 41.69
C HIS A 272 58.75 -44.13 40.21
N ARG A 273 58.84 -43.05 39.42
CA ARG A 273 59.22 -43.12 38.01
C ARG A 273 60.63 -43.71 37.82
N LEU A 274 61.59 -43.33 38.67
CA LEU A 274 62.94 -43.89 38.64
C LEU A 274 62.94 -45.38 38.99
N ALA A 275 62.20 -45.76 40.02
CA ALA A 275 62.05 -47.17 40.43
C ALA A 275 61.46 -48.03 39.32
N LEU A 276 60.38 -47.57 38.69
CA LEU A 276 59.75 -48.28 37.57
C LEU A 276 60.68 -48.39 36.37
N ARG A 277 61.47 -47.35 36.08
CA ARG A 277 62.44 -47.40 34.99
C ARG A 277 63.51 -48.46 35.23
N HIS A 278 64.10 -48.48 36.43
CA HIS A 278 65.05 -49.52 36.81
C HIS A 278 64.44 -50.92 36.74
N TYR A 279 63.23 -51.08 37.27
CA TYR A 279 62.51 -52.35 37.22
C TYR A 279 62.25 -52.81 35.79
N MET A 280 61.82 -51.90 34.90
CA MET A 280 61.63 -52.20 33.48
C MET A 280 62.95 -52.57 32.78
N ASP A 281 64.05 -51.90 33.11
CA ASP A 281 65.35 -52.19 32.53
C ASP A 281 65.90 -53.54 33.05
N GLU A 282 65.67 -53.89 34.32
CA GLU A 282 65.98 -55.23 34.83
C GLU A 282 65.11 -56.32 34.19
N LEU A 283 63.81 -56.09 34.00
CA LEU A 283 62.92 -57.03 33.30
C LEU A 283 63.32 -57.24 31.84
N ARG A 284 63.86 -56.22 31.18
CA ARG A 284 64.41 -56.33 29.82
C ARG A 284 65.66 -57.21 29.77
N ILE A 285 66.45 -57.24 30.84
CA ILE A 285 67.68 -58.02 30.95
C ILE A 285 67.39 -59.46 31.37
N MET A 286 66.50 -59.65 32.36
CA MET A 286 66.18 -60.96 32.94
C MET A 286 65.16 -61.76 32.12
N GLY A 287 64.39 -61.09 31.26
CA GLY A 287 63.25 -61.69 30.56
C GLY A 287 62.05 -61.91 31.48
N LEU A 288 60.85 -61.92 30.90
CA LEU A 288 59.63 -62.26 31.66
C LEU A 288 59.60 -63.79 31.88
N PRO A 289 59.22 -64.27 33.08
CA PRO A 289 58.98 -65.69 33.28
C PRO A 289 57.86 -66.16 32.34
N ASP A 290 58.03 -67.34 31.73
CA ASP A 290 57.03 -67.91 30.83
C ASP A 290 55.79 -68.36 31.65
N LEU A 291 54.76 -67.53 31.63
CA LEU A 291 53.51 -67.75 32.35
C LEU A 291 52.52 -68.63 31.57
N THR A 292 52.88 -69.14 30.38
CA THR A 292 51.97 -69.96 29.55
C THR A 292 51.51 -71.22 30.27
N ILE A 293 52.39 -71.84 31.06
CA ILE A 293 52.08 -73.05 31.85
C ILE A 293 51.06 -72.71 32.94
N ALA A 294 51.31 -71.65 33.72
CA ALA A 294 50.40 -71.21 34.78
C ALA A 294 49.03 -70.78 34.22
N ALA A 295 49.01 -70.12 33.07
CA ALA A 295 47.78 -69.74 32.39
C ALA A 295 46.99 -70.98 31.94
N ARG A 296 47.65 -71.99 31.35
CA ARG A 296 47.00 -73.23 30.92
C ARG A 296 46.38 -73.99 32.10
N ASP A 297 47.10 -74.05 33.22
CA ASP A 297 46.62 -74.74 34.43
C ASP A 297 45.43 -74.00 35.06
N LEU A 298 45.43 -72.66 35.04
CA LEU A 298 44.28 -71.87 35.49
C LEU A 298 43.07 -72.04 34.57
N TYR A 299 43.26 -72.12 33.25
CA TYR A 299 42.18 -72.37 32.30
C TYR A 299 41.59 -73.78 32.46
N SER A 300 42.43 -74.81 32.68
CA SER A 300 41.94 -76.17 32.91
C SER A 300 41.17 -76.27 34.24
N GLN A 301 41.66 -75.62 35.30
CA GLN A 301 40.97 -75.52 36.59
C GLN A 301 39.63 -74.80 36.44
N ALA A 302 39.59 -73.66 35.76
CA ALA A 302 38.36 -72.90 35.52
C ALA A 302 37.33 -73.72 34.72
N ALA A 303 37.77 -74.46 33.69
CA ALA A 303 36.90 -75.35 32.94
C ALA A 303 36.33 -76.48 33.81
N SER A 304 37.17 -77.10 34.64
CA SER A 304 36.73 -78.18 35.54
C SER A 304 35.72 -77.72 36.60
N LEU A 305 35.89 -76.50 37.12
CA LEU A 305 34.95 -75.89 38.06
C LEU A 305 33.64 -75.52 37.37
N ALA A 306 33.69 -75.05 36.12
CA ALA A 306 32.50 -74.75 35.34
C ALA A 306 31.66 -76.00 35.05
N THR A 307 32.29 -77.13 34.71
CA THR A 307 31.58 -78.41 34.55
C THR A 307 30.97 -78.89 35.87
N CYS A 308 31.71 -78.79 36.99
CA CYS A 308 31.22 -79.20 38.29
C CYS A 308 30.02 -78.33 38.75
N LEU A 309 30.05 -77.02 38.44
CA LEU A 309 28.92 -76.12 38.67
C LEU A 309 27.69 -76.52 37.85
N ALA A 310 27.86 -76.87 36.58
CA ALA A 310 26.76 -77.31 35.72
C ALA A 310 26.10 -78.61 36.25
N GLU A 311 26.91 -79.58 36.68
CA GLU A 311 26.42 -80.82 37.31
C GLU A 311 25.67 -80.56 38.62
N MET A 312 26.16 -79.65 39.47
CA MET A 312 25.47 -79.27 40.70
C MET A 312 24.14 -78.55 40.42
N GLN A 313 24.07 -77.75 39.35
CA GLN A 313 22.83 -77.11 38.93
C GLN A 313 21.80 -78.12 38.44
N THR A 314 22.20 -79.14 37.66
CA THR A 314 21.27 -80.19 37.22
C THR A 314 20.79 -81.03 38.39
N LEU A 315 21.67 -81.39 39.33
CA LEU A 315 21.29 -82.07 40.59
C LEU A 315 20.31 -81.23 41.42
N ARG A 316 20.53 -79.92 41.51
CA ARG A 316 19.61 -79.03 42.24
C ARG A 316 18.23 -79.03 41.58
N ILE A 317 18.15 -78.99 40.26
CA ILE A 317 16.88 -79.03 39.52
C ILE A 317 16.16 -80.37 39.73
N THR A 318 16.86 -81.50 39.69
CA THR A 318 16.25 -82.82 39.90
C THR A 318 15.76 -83.00 41.35
N ILE A 319 16.53 -82.54 42.33
CA ILE A 319 16.13 -82.58 43.74
C ILE A 319 14.91 -81.67 43.97
N ALA A 320 14.91 -80.44 43.44
CA ALA A 320 13.81 -79.50 43.62
C ALA A 320 12.53 -79.93 42.88
N GLY A 321 12.66 -80.49 41.67
CA GLY A 321 11.53 -80.83 40.80
C GLY A 321 10.93 -82.21 41.06
N GLY A 322 11.71 -83.18 41.57
CA GLY A 322 11.24 -84.55 41.80
C GLY A 322 11.27 -84.94 43.27
N VAL A 323 12.47 -85.01 43.85
CA VAL A 323 12.67 -85.64 45.17
C VAL A 323 11.96 -84.89 46.30
N LEU A 324 12.06 -83.56 46.35
CA LEU A 324 11.39 -82.75 47.38
C LEU A 324 9.86 -82.85 47.34
N PRO A 325 9.19 -82.68 46.18
CA PRO A 325 7.73 -82.79 46.13
C PRO A 325 7.24 -84.21 46.46
N ASP A 326 7.97 -85.25 46.05
CA ASP A 326 7.63 -86.63 46.39
C ASP A 326 7.79 -86.89 47.90
N LEU A 327 8.87 -86.40 48.51
CA LEU A 327 9.09 -86.49 49.95
C LEU A 327 8.02 -85.71 50.73
N ASN A 328 7.69 -84.48 50.29
CA ASN A 328 6.66 -83.66 50.93
C ASN A 328 5.27 -84.33 50.86
N LYS A 329 4.94 -85.00 49.74
CA LYS A 329 3.73 -85.82 49.64
C LYS A 329 3.76 -86.99 50.62
N ALA A 330 4.86 -87.75 50.67
CA ALA A 330 4.98 -88.88 51.59
C ALA A 330 4.90 -88.45 53.07
N VAL A 331 5.50 -87.31 53.42
CA VAL A 331 5.39 -86.73 54.77
C VAL A 331 3.96 -86.31 55.07
N ALA A 332 3.26 -85.65 54.13
CA ALA A 332 1.85 -85.29 54.31
C ALA A 332 0.95 -86.52 54.50
N GLU A 333 1.20 -87.61 53.76
CA GLU A 333 0.49 -88.89 53.93
C GLU A 333 0.78 -89.57 55.27
N LEU A 334 2.01 -89.47 55.78
CA LEU A 334 2.35 -89.97 57.11
C LEU A 334 1.70 -89.13 58.22
N ASP A 335 1.64 -87.81 58.05
CA ASP A 335 1.06 -86.89 59.02
C ASP A 335 -0.47 -87.08 59.10
N THR A 336 -1.16 -87.26 57.97
CA THR A 336 -2.59 -87.61 57.96
C THR A 336 -2.84 -88.95 58.64
N ARG A 337 -2.06 -89.98 58.34
CA ARG A 337 -2.14 -91.28 59.03
C ARG A 337 -1.87 -91.17 60.53
N TRP A 338 -0.98 -90.27 60.96
CA TRP A 338 -0.67 -90.07 62.38
C TRP A 338 -1.83 -89.36 63.10
N GLN A 339 -2.44 -88.35 62.49
CA GLN A 339 -3.63 -87.68 63.03
C GLN A 339 -4.84 -88.62 63.13
N GLU A 340 -5.05 -89.50 62.14
CA GLU A 340 -6.08 -90.55 62.19
C GLU A 340 -5.86 -91.54 63.34
N LYS A 341 -4.59 -91.83 63.69
CA LYS A 341 -4.23 -92.71 64.79
C LYS A 341 -4.37 -92.05 66.18
N LYS A 342 -4.34 -90.72 66.24
CA LYS A 342 -4.48 -89.93 67.49
C LYS A 342 -5.95 -89.65 67.85
N ASN A 343 -6.85 -89.74 66.88
CA ASN A 343 -8.30 -89.56 67.03
C ASN A 343 -9.08 -90.90 67.16
N LYS A 344 -8.36 -92.02 67.35
CA LYS A 344 -8.87 -93.31 67.82
C LYS A 344 -8.30 -93.59 69.19
#